data_AF-A0A0Q6BNC5-F1
#
_entry.id   AF-A0A0Q6BNC5-F1
#
_cell.length_a   1.000
_cell.length_b   1.000
_cell.length_c   1.000
_cell.angle_alpha   90.00
_cell.angle_beta   90.00
_cell.angle_gamma   90.00
#
_symmetry.space_group_name_H-M   'P 1'
#
loop_
_entity.id
_entity.type
_entity.pdbx_description
1 polymer ?
#
loop_
_entity_poly.entity_id
_entity_poly.type
_entity_poly.pdbx_seq_one_letter_code
_entity_poly.pdbx_strand_id
1 'polypeptide(L)'
;MDITYSVLVFTFIKLVGYVIAASFINKRLNSSQSVIKVGFAKLLLGFIFGLFFSLVVMGLEFLNVSLKDEYFVFSYFLILLPIRAVEWSMLFHIFYSGQLDTSQKFKWILAGVLWSSVLDLPAGMGLIYSGDFIKC
;
A
#
# COMPACT_ATOMS: atom_id res chain seq x y z
N MET A 1 11.20 -7.95 -20.34
CA MET A 1 10.29 -6.81 -20.05
C MET A 1 11.13 -5.72 -19.43
N ASP A 2 11.08 -4.52 -19.98
CA ASP A 2 11.74 -3.36 -19.39
C ASP A 2 11.13 -3.04 -18.03
N ILE A 3 11.98 -2.77 -17.05
CA ILE A 3 11.63 -2.42 -15.66
C ILE A 3 10.56 -1.33 -15.61
N THR A 4 10.65 -0.35 -16.50
CA THR A 4 9.68 0.75 -16.61
C THR A 4 8.27 0.27 -16.94
N TYR A 5 8.12 -0.74 -17.80
CA TYR A 5 6.81 -1.25 -18.20
C TYR A 5 6.11 -1.93 -17.02
N SER A 6 6.84 -2.76 -16.27
CA SER A 6 6.29 -3.48 -15.14
C SER A 6 5.84 -2.49 -14.04
N VAL A 7 6.69 -1.53 -13.66
CA VAL A 7 6.36 -0.50 -12.66
C VAL A 7 5.09 0.28 -13.05
N LEU A 8 4.94 0.63 -14.33
CA LEU A 8 3.77 1.33 -14.83
C LEU A 8 2.51 0.47 -14.74
N VAL A 9 2.58 -0.80 -15.12
CA VAL A 9 1.47 -1.75 -15.02
C VAL A 9 1.07 -1.95 -13.56
N PHE A 10 2.03 -2.14 -12.66
CA PHE A 10 1.77 -2.29 -11.23
C PHE A 10 1.13 -1.04 -10.61
N THR A 11 1.65 0.14 -10.97
CA THR A 11 1.11 1.42 -10.53
C THR A 11 -0.33 1.60 -11.02
N PHE A 12 -0.60 1.23 -12.26
CA PHE A 12 -1.94 1.29 -12.83
C PHE A 12 -2.92 0.33 -12.14
N ILE A 13 -2.51 -0.92 -11.90
CA ILE A 13 -3.31 -1.92 -11.15
C ILE A 13 -3.67 -1.38 -9.76
N LYS A 14 -2.68 -0.82 -9.05
CA LYS A 14 -2.90 -0.21 -7.72
C LYS A 14 -3.88 0.95 -7.79
N LEU A 15 -3.70 1.86 -8.74
CA LEU A 15 -4.58 3.01 -8.88
C LEU A 15 -6.02 2.58 -9.12
N VAL A 16 -6.25 1.68 -10.07
CA VAL A 16 -7.59 1.13 -10.36
C VAL A 16 -8.16 0.44 -9.12
N GLY A 17 -7.37 -0.39 -8.44
CA GLY A 17 -7.77 -1.07 -7.22
C GLY A 17 -8.18 -0.11 -6.09
N TYR A 18 -7.46 1.00 -5.93
CA TYR A 18 -7.80 2.01 -4.92
C TYR A 18 -9.03 2.85 -5.31
N VAL A 19 -9.24 3.13 -6.60
CA VAL A 19 -10.46 3.78 -7.08
C VAL A 19 -11.68 2.89 -6.83
N ILE A 20 -11.57 1.58 -7.07
CA ILE A 20 -12.62 0.61 -6.76
C ILE A 20 -12.93 0.59 -5.26
N ALA A 21 -11.89 0.55 -4.41
CA ALA A 21 -12.07 0.59 -2.97
C ALA A 21 -12.76 1.89 -2.51
N ALA A 22 -12.35 3.04 -3.04
CA ALA A 22 -12.98 4.32 -2.76
C ALA A 22 -14.46 4.34 -3.20
N SER A 23 -14.78 3.77 -4.36
CA SER A 23 -16.17 3.64 -4.82
C SER A 23 -17.01 2.79 -3.88
N PHE A 24 -16.46 1.69 -3.37
CA PHE A 24 -17.17 0.82 -2.43
C PHE A 24 -17.39 1.51 -1.07
N ILE A 25 -16.36 2.20 -0.56
CA ILE A 25 -16.44 2.98 0.68
C ILE A 25 -17.49 4.09 0.54
N ASN A 26 -17.44 4.88 -0.54
CA ASN A 26 -18.42 5.95 -0.78
C ASN A 26 -19.85 5.42 -0.78
N LYS A 27 -20.10 4.30 -1.46
CA LYS A 27 -21.42 3.68 -1.53
C LYS A 27 -21.91 3.23 -0.15
N ARG A 28 -21.01 2.74 0.72
CA ARG A 28 -21.35 2.29 2.08
C ARG A 28 -21.54 3.44 3.06
N LEU A 29 -20.77 4.52 2.91
CA LEU A 29 -20.83 5.69 3.80
C LEU A 29 -21.74 6.80 3.28
N ASN A 30 -22.44 6.59 2.15
CA ASN A 30 -23.21 7.60 1.43
C ASN A 30 -22.42 8.91 1.21
N SER A 31 -21.12 8.76 0.93
CA SER A 31 -20.19 9.88 0.81
C SER A 31 -20.08 10.34 -0.64
N SER A 32 -20.00 11.65 -0.86
CA SER A 32 -19.89 12.29 -2.18
C SER A 32 -18.44 12.57 -2.61
N GLN A 33 -17.46 12.00 -1.91
CA GLN A 33 -16.04 12.21 -2.23
C GLN A 33 -15.70 11.74 -3.64
N SER A 34 -14.77 12.40 -4.32
CA SER A 34 -14.30 11.94 -5.62
C SER A 34 -13.45 10.67 -5.48
N VAL A 35 -13.93 9.55 -6.02
CA VAL A 35 -13.24 8.25 -5.97
C VAL A 35 -11.85 8.30 -6.61
N ILE A 36 -11.70 9.12 -7.66
CA ILE A 36 -10.41 9.34 -8.34
C ILE A 36 -9.44 10.04 -7.40
N LYS A 37 -9.87 11.12 -6.73
CA LYS A 37 -9.03 11.84 -5.76
C LYS A 37 -8.60 10.96 -4.60
N VAL A 38 -9.52 10.16 -4.05
CA VAL A 38 -9.22 9.22 -2.96
C VAL A 38 -8.23 8.15 -3.41
N GLY A 39 -8.43 7.56 -4.60
CA GLY A 39 -7.53 6.56 -5.16
C GLY A 39 -6.11 7.09 -5.41
N PHE A 40 -6.00 8.28 -6.00
CA PHE A 40 -4.72 8.96 -6.19
C PHE A 40 -4.04 9.32 -4.86
N ALA A 41 -4.78 9.84 -3.89
CA ALA A 41 -4.24 10.14 -2.57
C ALA A 41 -3.68 8.89 -1.89
N LYS A 42 -4.39 7.75 -2.00
CA LYS A 42 -3.92 6.47 -1.45
C LYS A 42 -2.66 5.96 -2.16
N LEU A 43 -2.56 6.14 -3.47
CA LEU A 43 -1.37 5.80 -4.25
C LEU A 43 -0.18 6.67 -3.82
N LEU A 44 -0.38 7.98 -3.71
CA LEU A 44 0.62 8.95 -3.26
C LEU A 44 1.13 8.66 -1.85
N LEU A 45 0.22 8.38 -0.90
CA LEU A 45 0.60 7.95 0.44
C LEU A 45 1.48 6.70 0.37
N GLY A 46 1.06 5.68 -0.40
CA GLY A 46 1.86 4.47 -0.58
C GLY A 46 3.25 4.73 -1.15
N PHE A 47 3.38 5.67 -2.08
CA PHE A 47 4.68 6.06 -2.63
C PHE A 47 5.56 6.79 -1.61
N ILE A 48 5.00 7.74 -0.84
CA ILE A 48 5.72 8.50 0.19
C ILE A 48 6.22 7.56 1.29
N PHE A 49 5.35 6.69 1.82
CA PHE A 49 5.72 5.74 2.86
C PHE A 49 6.68 4.67 2.33
N GLY A 50 6.50 4.23 1.08
CA GLY A 50 7.44 3.33 0.42
C GLY A 50 8.84 3.92 0.30
N LEU A 51 8.96 5.16 -0.17
CA LEU A 51 10.23 5.88 -0.25
C LEU A 51 10.88 6.04 1.13
N PHE A 52 10.10 6.48 2.13
CA PHE A 52 10.61 6.63 3.50
C PHE A 52 11.14 5.30 4.03
N PHE A 53 10.39 4.22 3.83
CA PHE A 53 10.82 2.88 4.23
C PHE A 53 12.09 2.44 3.51
N SER A 54 12.18 2.63 2.18
CA SER A 54 13.40 2.33 1.42
C SER A 54 14.62 3.11 1.91
N LEU A 55 14.45 4.38 2.29
CA LEU A 55 15.54 5.18 2.88
C LEU A 55 15.99 4.64 4.24
N VAL A 56 15.04 4.23 5.10
CA VAL A 56 15.36 3.59 6.39
C VAL A 56 16.14 2.30 6.16
N VAL A 57 15.70 1.47 5.20
CA VAL A 57 16.38 0.23 4.85
C VAL A 57 17.81 0.48 4.35
N MET A 58 18.01 1.43 3.44
CA MET A 58 19.36 1.81 2.98
C MET A 58 20.24 2.33 4.13
N GLY A 59 19.66 3.08 5.07
CA GLY A 59 20.37 3.53 6.27
C GLY A 59 20.82 2.37 7.17
N LEU A 60 20.03 1.30 7.28
CA LEU A 60 20.40 0.09 8.03
C LEU A 60 21.51 -0.72 7.33
N GLU A 61 21.49 -0.79 5.99
CA GLU A 61 22.61 -1.39 5.23
C GLU A 61 23.92 -0.64 5.48
N PHE A 62 23.86 0.69 5.51
CA PHE A 62 25.02 1.52 5.82
C PHE A 62 25.61 1.26 7.22
N LEU A 63 24.78 0.77 8.14
CA LEU A 63 25.17 0.36 9.50
C LEU A 63 25.59 -1.12 9.59
N ASN A 64 25.84 -1.80 8.46
CA ASN A 64 26.22 -3.22 8.36
C ASN A 64 25.19 -4.20 8.95
N VAL A 65 23.90 -3.82 8.99
CA VAL A 65 22.82 -4.77 9.31
C VAL A 65 22.55 -5.61 8.07
N SER A 66 22.78 -6.93 8.14
CA SER A 66 22.57 -7.84 7.01
C SER A 66 21.09 -7.95 6.64
N LEU A 67 20.72 -7.50 5.43
CA LEU A 67 19.36 -7.60 4.90
C LEU A 67 19.14 -8.83 3.99
N LYS A 68 20.15 -9.70 3.87
CA LYS A 68 20.12 -10.87 2.98
C LYS A 68 19.51 -12.12 3.61
N ASP A 69 19.06 -12.04 4.85
CA ASP A 69 18.40 -13.17 5.53
C ASP A 69 16.98 -13.37 5.00
N GLU A 70 16.55 -14.61 4.85
CA GLU A 70 15.15 -14.93 4.47
C GLU A 70 14.14 -14.37 5.49
N TYR A 71 14.57 -14.21 6.74
CA TYR A 71 13.85 -13.51 7.80
C TYR A 71 13.63 -12.01 7.49
N PHE A 72 14.46 -11.40 6.65
CA PHE A 72 14.30 -10.01 6.23
C PHE A 72 13.10 -9.85 5.29
N VAL A 73 12.86 -10.78 4.36
CA VAL A 73 11.69 -10.73 3.48
C VAL A 73 10.40 -10.88 4.27
N PHE A 74 10.37 -11.81 5.24
CA PHE A 74 9.19 -11.98 6.09
C PHE A 74 8.96 -10.79 7.02
N SER A 75 10.02 -10.24 7.61
CA SER A 75 9.93 -9.03 8.44
C SER A 75 9.58 -7.78 7.64
N TYR A 76 10.00 -7.68 6.36
CA TYR A 76 9.59 -6.64 5.42
C TYR A 76 8.07 -6.60 5.25
N PHE A 77 7.43 -7.74 4.98
CA PHE A 77 5.96 -7.80 4.86
C PHE A 77 5.26 -7.53 6.19
N LEU A 78 5.83 -7.98 7.32
CA LEU A 78 5.28 -7.69 8.66
C LEU A 78 5.33 -6.19 9.01
N ILE A 79 6.40 -5.48 8.63
CA ILE A 79 6.52 -4.03 8.87
C ILE A 79 5.65 -3.23 7.91
N LEU A 80 5.35 -3.75 6.71
CA LEU A 80 4.44 -3.10 5.79
C LEU A 80 3.00 -3.04 6.32
N LEU A 81 2.53 -4.04 7.08
CA LEU A 81 1.17 -4.05 7.64
C LEU A 81 0.83 -2.81 8.49
N PRO A 82 1.62 -2.43 9.51
CA PRO A 82 1.35 -1.22 10.28
C PRO A 82 1.47 0.05 9.42
N ILE A 83 2.39 0.10 8.44
CA ILE A 83 2.47 1.22 7.50
C ILE A 83 1.16 1.35 6.72
N ARG A 84 0.62 0.25 6.17
CA ARG A 84 -0.67 0.25 5.47
C ARG A 84 -1.80 0.68 6.40
N ALA A 85 -1.80 0.26 7.67
CA ALA A 85 -2.80 0.69 8.64
C ALA A 85 -2.75 2.21 8.87
N VAL A 86 -1.56 2.80 8.96
CA VAL A 86 -1.37 4.25 9.08
C VAL A 86 -1.85 4.97 7.81
N GLU A 87 -1.48 4.49 6.62
CA GLU A 87 -1.92 5.06 5.35
C GLU A 87 -3.46 5.10 5.23
N TRP A 88 -4.13 3.99 5.55
CA TRP A 88 -5.59 3.93 5.54
C TRP A 88 -6.20 4.81 6.63
N SER A 89 -5.62 4.85 7.82
CA SER A 89 -6.07 5.75 8.89
C SER A 89 -5.99 7.22 8.47
N MET A 90 -4.89 7.62 7.83
CA MET A 90 -4.72 8.97 7.26
C MET A 90 -5.74 9.23 6.15
N LEU A 91 -5.95 8.28 5.23
CA LEU A 91 -6.94 8.42 4.16
C LEU A 91 -8.36 8.64 4.72
N PHE A 92 -8.76 7.83 5.71
CA PHE A 92 -10.05 7.98 6.39
C PHE A 92 -10.16 9.31 7.14
N HIS A 93 -9.06 9.77 7.75
CA HIS A 93 -9.04 11.07 8.41
C HIS A 93 -9.19 12.23 7.41
N ILE A 94 -8.56 12.17 6.24
CA ILE A 94 -8.60 13.24 5.23
C ILE A 94 -9.95 13.30 4.51
N PHE A 95 -10.51 12.16 4.10
CA PHE A 95 -11.68 12.13 3.20
C PHE A 95 -12.99 11.74 3.87
N TYR A 96 -12.95 11.08 5.02
CA TYR A 96 -14.13 10.47 5.65
C TYR A 96 -14.25 10.83 7.15
N SER A 97 -13.65 11.95 7.57
CA SER A 97 -13.71 12.42 8.95
C SER A 97 -15.16 12.58 9.41
N GLY A 98 -15.47 12.06 10.61
CA GLY A 98 -16.79 12.18 11.21
C GLY A 98 -17.87 11.24 10.66
N GLN A 99 -17.58 10.42 9.64
CA GLN A 99 -18.57 9.49 9.07
C GLN A 99 -18.57 8.09 9.72
N LEU A 100 -17.57 7.80 10.56
CA LEU A 100 -17.33 6.48 11.14
C LEU A 100 -17.10 6.59 12.64
N ASP A 101 -17.74 5.70 13.41
CA ASP A 101 -17.31 5.43 14.78
C ASP A 101 -15.95 4.71 14.81
N THR A 102 -15.32 4.64 15.98
CA THR A 102 -13.99 4.03 16.14
C THR A 102 -13.94 2.55 15.72
N SER A 103 -15.01 1.78 15.96
CA SER A 103 -15.08 0.35 15.64
C SER A 103 -15.21 0.11 14.14
N GLN A 104 -16.09 0.86 13.48
CA GLN A 104 -16.28 0.81 12.04
C GLN A 104 -15.01 1.31 11.33
N LYS A 105 -14.39 2.38 11.82
CA LYS A 105 -13.11 2.87 11.29
C LYS A 105 -12.04 1.79 11.33
N PHE A 106 -11.93 1.05 12.44
CA PHE A 106 -10.98 -0.05 12.55
C PHE A 106 -11.25 -1.18 11.53
N LYS A 107 -12.51 -1.60 11.38
CA LYS A 107 -12.90 -2.61 10.38
C LYS A 107 -12.55 -2.19 8.96
N TRP A 108 -12.79 -0.93 8.63
CA TRP A 108 -12.48 -0.38 7.31
C TRP A 108 -10.97 -0.24 7.06
N ILE A 109 -10.20 0.14 8.07
CA ILE A 109 -8.73 0.15 7.99
C ILE A 109 -8.23 -1.27 7.75
N LEU A 110 -8.70 -2.26 8.51
CA LEU A 110 -8.30 -3.66 8.34
C LEU A 110 -8.65 -4.18 6.94
N ALA A 111 -9.87 -3.91 6.48
CA ALA A 111 -10.28 -4.26 5.12
C ALA A 111 -9.40 -3.58 4.05
N GLY A 112 -9.04 -2.32 4.27
CA GLY A 112 -8.11 -1.58 3.42
C GLY A 112 -6.71 -2.18 3.39
N VAL A 113 -6.18 -2.60 4.55
CA VAL A 113 -4.88 -3.29 4.66
C VAL A 113 -4.91 -4.60 3.88
N LEU A 114 -5.93 -5.43 4.09
CA LEU A 114 -6.09 -6.69 3.36
C LEU A 114 -6.19 -6.44 1.84
N TRP A 115 -6.98 -5.45 1.43
CA TRP A 115 -7.10 -5.07 0.01
C TRP A 115 -5.77 -4.62 -0.58
N SER A 116 -5.02 -3.80 0.16
CA SER A 116 -3.66 -3.40 -0.21
C SER A 116 -2.73 -4.60 -0.38
N SER A 117 -2.76 -5.57 0.54
CA SER A 117 -1.96 -6.79 0.43
C SER A 117 -2.33 -7.64 -0.79
N VAL A 118 -3.62 -7.73 -1.13
CA VAL A 118 -4.07 -8.42 -2.36
C VAL A 118 -3.53 -7.72 -3.60
N LEU A 119 -3.57 -6.39 -3.64
CA LEU A 119 -3.01 -5.61 -4.76
C LEU A 119 -1.48 -5.69 -4.85
N ASP A 120 -0.79 -6.08 -3.77
CA ASP A 120 0.65 -6.30 -3.76
C ASP A 120 1.06 -7.70 -4.24
N LEU A 121 0.11 -8.65 -4.37
CA LEU A 121 0.40 -10.03 -4.82
C LEU A 121 1.09 -10.10 -6.18
N PRO A 122 0.75 -9.31 -7.22
CA PRO A 122 1.48 -9.32 -8.49
C PRO A 122 2.97 -9.00 -8.30
N ALA A 123 3.31 -8.04 -7.43
CA ALA A 123 4.69 -7.71 -7.11
C ALA A 123 5.37 -8.84 -6.31
N GLY A 124 4.68 -9.41 -5.32
CA GLY A 124 5.18 -10.54 -4.52
C GLY A 124 5.39 -11.82 -5.35
N MET A 125 4.52 -12.09 -6.32
CA MET A 125 4.69 -13.19 -7.26
C MET A 125 5.89 -12.98 -8.16
N GLY A 126 6.10 -11.77 -8.71
CA GLY A 126 7.29 -11.51 -9.49
C GLY A 126 8.58 -11.64 -8.68
N LEU A 127 8.56 -11.29 -7.39
CA LEU A 127 9.65 -11.58 -6.45
C LEU A 127 9.98 -13.09 -6.39
N ILE A 128 8.96 -13.93 -6.23
CA ILE A 128 9.13 -15.40 -6.09
C ILE A 128 9.58 -16.04 -7.41
N TYR A 129 9.03 -15.59 -8.54
CA TYR A 129 9.31 -16.19 -9.86
C TYR A 129 10.60 -15.69 -10.52
N SER A 130 11.02 -14.45 -10.24
CA SER A 130 12.16 -13.83 -10.93
C SER A 130 13.37 -13.54 -10.03
N GLY A 131 13.23 -13.61 -8.70
CA GLY A 131 14.30 -13.27 -7.74
C GLY A 131 14.66 -11.78 -7.70
N ASP A 132 14.08 -10.95 -8.57
CA ASP A 132 14.42 -9.55 -8.74
C ASP A 132 13.20 -8.67 -8.42
N PHE A 133 13.26 -7.95 -7.30
CA PHE A 133 12.27 -6.92 -6.93
C PHE A 133 12.06 -5.85 -8.02
N ILE A 134 13.07 -5.66 -8.88
CA ILE A 134 13.18 -4.55 -9.83
C ILE A 134 12.48 -4.84 -11.16
N LYS A 135 12.11 -6.09 -11.47
CA LYS A 135 11.49 -6.43 -12.77
C LYS A 135 9.95 -6.32 -12.77
N CYS A 136 9.35 -5.97 -11.65
CA CYS A 136 7.91 -5.74 -11.47
C CYS A 136 7.49 -4.28 -11.56
#